data_AF-A0A1Y0H2T7-F1
#
_entry.id   AF-A0A1Y0H2T7-F1
#
_cell.length_a   1.000
_cell.length_b   1.000
_cell.length_c   1.000
_cell.angle_alpha   90.00
_cell.angle_beta   90.00
_cell.angle_gamma   90.00
#
_symmetry.space_group_name_H-M   'P 1'
#
loop_
_entity.id
_entity.type
_entity.pdbx_description
1 polymer ?
#
loop_
_entity_poly.entity_id
_entity_poly.type
_entity_poly.pdbx_seq_one_letter_code
_entity_poly.pdbx_strand_id
1 'polypeptide(L)'
;MKTTSGNSLIGLLVAVFIVILASVFFVTGGKFLGGESKERADGKGKTLIGKSLYAAKDDVCISNLNQVRQGISIATDPVENTFPQTIEETRLGTQFYSCPVGKEPYEYDPTTGTVKCPHKGHEKY
;
A
#
# COMPACT_ATOMS: atom_id res chain seq x y z
N MET A 1 -11.78 30.76 -52.15
CA MET A 1 -11.50 29.71 -51.15
C MET A 1 -10.92 30.38 -49.92
N LYS A 2 -11.62 30.34 -48.79
CA LYS A 2 -11.27 31.07 -47.56
C LYS A 2 -10.33 30.19 -46.72
N THR A 3 -9.14 30.69 -46.41
CA THR A 3 -8.09 29.99 -45.67
C THR A 3 -8.43 29.90 -44.18
N THR A 4 -9.20 28.89 -43.81
CA THR A 4 -9.44 28.51 -42.41
C THR A 4 -8.33 27.59 -41.93
N SER A 5 -7.09 28.08 -41.79
CA SER A 5 -5.95 27.23 -41.40
C SER A 5 -5.11 27.76 -40.22
N GLY A 6 -5.34 28.99 -39.75
CA GLY A 6 -4.65 29.53 -38.56
C GLY A 6 -5.31 29.16 -37.23
N ASN A 7 -6.63 29.26 -37.15
CA ASN A 7 -7.37 29.04 -35.89
C ASN A 7 -7.42 27.56 -35.46
N SER A 8 -7.40 26.62 -36.41
CA SER A 8 -7.44 25.18 -36.10
C SER A 8 -6.14 24.71 -35.46
N LEU A 9 -5.01 25.29 -35.84
CA LEU A 9 -3.67 24.90 -35.35
C LEU A 9 -3.43 25.45 -33.93
N ILE A 10 -3.83 26.69 -33.69
CA ILE A 10 -3.83 27.30 -32.35
C ILE A 10 -4.82 26.61 -31.41
N GLY A 11 -6.04 26.31 -31.88
CA GLY A 11 -7.02 25.56 -31.10
C GLY A 11 -6.52 24.18 -30.69
N LEU A 12 -5.86 23.46 -31.61
CA LEU A 12 -5.26 22.15 -31.32
C LEU A 12 -4.12 22.26 -30.30
N LEU A 13 -3.25 23.26 -30.43
CA LEU A 13 -2.14 23.47 -29.48
C LEU A 13 -2.64 23.75 -28.06
N VAL A 14 -3.67 24.60 -27.91
CA VAL A 14 -4.25 24.91 -26.60
C VAL A 14 -4.91 23.67 -26.00
N ALA A 15 -5.65 22.89 -26.80
CA ALA A 15 -6.26 21.65 -26.34
C ALA A 15 -5.22 20.63 -25.87
N VAL A 16 -4.16 20.42 -26.65
CA VAL A 16 -3.04 19.52 -26.27
C VAL A 16 -2.35 20.01 -25.00
N PHE A 17 -2.13 21.31 -24.88
CA PHE A 17 -1.51 21.90 -23.69
C PHE A 17 -2.34 21.68 -22.42
N ILE A 18 -3.66 21.87 -22.49
CA ILE A 18 -4.57 21.62 -21.36
C ILE A 18 -4.56 20.13 -20.98
N VAL A 19 -4.56 19.22 -21.96
CA VAL A 19 -4.48 17.76 -21.70
C VAL A 19 -3.14 17.39 -21.04
N ILE A 20 -2.03 18.00 -21.47
CA ILE A 20 -0.72 17.80 -20.84
C ILE A 20 -0.74 18.32 -19.41
N LEU A 21 -1.27 19.52 -19.16
CA LEU A 21 -1.37 20.05 -17.80
C LEU A 21 -2.25 19.20 -16.89
N ALA A 22 -3.42 18.77 -17.39
CA ALA A 22 -4.32 17.91 -16.64
C ALA A 22 -3.67 16.55 -16.32
N SER A 23 -3.02 15.91 -17.31
CA SER A 23 -2.33 14.64 -17.09
C SER A 23 -1.16 14.78 -16.11
N VAL A 24 -0.32 15.81 -16.24
CA VAL A 24 0.76 16.09 -15.30
C VAL A 24 0.20 16.36 -13.90
N PHE A 25 -0.87 17.14 -13.77
CA PHE A 25 -1.51 17.44 -12.48
C PHE A 25 -2.04 16.18 -11.79
N PHE A 26 -2.74 15.31 -12.52
CA PHE A 26 -3.26 14.05 -11.99
C PHE A 26 -2.14 13.04 -11.65
N VAL A 27 -1.08 12.99 -12.44
CA VAL A 27 0.06 12.08 -12.21
C VAL A 27 0.93 12.57 -11.05
N THR A 28 1.25 13.86 -11.00
CA THR A 28 2.09 14.46 -9.93
C THR A 28 1.33 14.79 -8.65
N GLY A 29 0.01 14.60 -8.66
CA GLY A 29 -0.84 14.65 -7.47
C GLY A 29 -0.94 16.01 -6.82
N GLY A 30 -0.93 17.08 -7.62
CA GLY A 30 -1.06 18.43 -7.08
C GLY A 30 0.11 18.88 -6.20
N LYS A 31 1.30 18.26 -6.31
CA LYS A 31 2.53 18.71 -5.61
C LYS A 31 2.84 20.19 -5.85
N PHE A 32 2.36 20.77 -6.96
CA PHE A 32 2.52 22.19 -7.28
C PHE A 32 1.58 23.14 -6.50
N LEU A 33 0.52 22.63 -5.85
CA LEU A 33 -0.49 23.41 -5.12
C LEU A 33 -0.38 23.31 -3.58
N GLY A 34 0.78 22.90 -3.04
CA GLY A 34 1.08 23.11 -1.62
C GLY A 34 0.48 22.12 -0.62
N GLY A 35 0.07 20.93 -1.06
CA GLY A 35 -0.23 19.84 -0.14
C GLY A 35 1.02 19.04 0.19
N GLU A 36 1.60 19.22 1.38
CA GLU A 36 2.54 18.26 1.97
C GLU A 36 1.82 16.91 2.10
N SER A 37 1.91 16.08 1.06
CA SER A 37 1.58 14.68 1.20
C SER A 37 2.65 14.09 2.11
N LYS A 38 2.27 13.73 3.34
CA LYS A 38 3.12 12.95 4.25
C LYS A 38 3.68 11.78 3.46
N GLU A 39 4.94 11.88 3.08
CA GLU A 39 5.60 10.87 2.27
C GLU A 39 5.66 9.61 3.14
N ARG A 40 5.24 8.48 2.59
CA ARG A 40 5.26 7.22 3.34
C ARG A 40 6.69 6.92 3.77
N ALA A 41 6.86 6.28 4.92
CA ALA A 41 8.20 5.90 5.42
C ALA A 41 8.95 4.98 4.44
N ASP A 42 8.23 4.24 3.60
CA ASP A 42 8.76 3.37 2.55
C ASP A 42 9.00 4.08 1.20
N GLY A 43 8.65 5.37 1.09
CA GLY A 43 8.80 6.18 -0.12
C GLY A 43 7.94 5.72 -1.31
N LYS A 44 7.00 4.78 -1.12
CA LYS A 44 6.14 4.24 -2.18
C LYS A 44 4.91 5.13 -2.40
N GLY A 45 4.25 5.00 -3.55
CA GLY A 45 2.98 5.71 -3.82
C GLY A 45 3.10 7.23 -4.02
N LYS A 46 4.14 7.69 -4.73
CA LYS A 46 4.39 9.13 -4.98
C LYS A 46 3.35 9.84 -5.86
N THR A 47 2.52 9.09 -6.59
CA THR A 47 1.41 9.60 -7.41
C THR A 47 0.07 9.38 -6.70
N LEU A 48 -1.00 10.12 -7.04
CA LEU A 48 -2.31 9.92 -6.39
C LEU A 48 -2.82 8.49 -6.54
N ILE A 49 -2.72 7.95 -7.75
CA ILE A 49 -3.10 6.56 -8.06
C ILE A 49 -2.23 5.59 -7.26
N GLY A 50 -0.92 5.83 -7.21
CA GLY A 50 0.01 5.02 -6.44
C GLY A 50 -0.33 5.05 -4.95
N LYS A 51 -0.66 6.20 -4.38
CA LYS A 51 -1.03 6.35 -2.98
C LYS A 51 -2.25 5.50 -2.63
N SER A 52 -3.31 5.56 -3.43
CA SER A 52 -4.52 4.74 -3.21
C SER A 52 -4.21 3.24 -3.32
N LEU A 53 -3.38 2.84 -4.27
CA LEU A 53 -2.97 1.43 -4.44
C LEU A 53 -2.16 0.93 -3.25
N TYR A 54 -1.20 1.72 -2.74
CA TYR A 54 -0.42 1.34 -1.57
C TYR A 54 -1.23 1.40 -0.27
N ALA A 55 -2.19 2.33 -0.14
CA ALA A 55 -3.13 2.32 0.97
C ALA A 55 -3.95 1.02 1.02
N ALA A 56 -4.47 0.57 -0.13
CA ALA A 56 -5.17 -0.72 -0.19
C ALA A 56 -4.26 -1.90 0.21
N LYS A 57 -2.96 -1.86 -0.15
CA LYS A 57 -2.02 -2.90 0.27
C LYS A 57 -1.73 -2.85 1.77
N ASP A 58 -1.72 -1.68 2.39
CA ASP A 58 -1.60 -1.55 3.85
C ASP A 58 -2.80 -2.18 4.55
N ASP A 59 -4.01 -1.92 4.06
CA ASP A 59 -5.23 -2.52 4.61
C ASP A 59 -5.18 -4.05 4.52
N VAL A 60 -4.66 -4.59 3.41
CA VAL A 60 -4.40 -6.04 3.28
C VAL A 60 -3.34 -6.51 4.27
N CYS A 61 -2.27 -5.74 4.51
CA CYS A 61 -1.25 -6.07 5.49
C CYS A 61 -1.85 -6.19 6.89
N ILE A 62 -2.65 -5.20 7.31
CA ILE A 62 -3.35 -5.17 8.60
C ILE A 62 -4.32 -6.34 8.71
N SER A 63 -5.11 -6.59 7.66
CA SER A 63 -6.05 -7.70 7.61
C SER A 63 -5.35 -9.05 7.77
N ASN A 64 -4.28 -9.30 7.02
CA ASN A 64 -3.50 -10.53 7.10
C ASN A 64 -2.89 -10.70 8.49
N LEU A 65 -2.30 -9.64 9.05
CA LEU A 65 -1.70 -9.67 10.38
C LEU A 65 -2.73 -9.99 11.47
N ASN A 66 -3.94 -9.42 11.38
CA ASN A 66 -5.04 -9.72 12.30
C ASN A 66 -5.56 -11.15 12.15
N GLN A 67 -5.64 -11.67 10.92
CA GLN A 67 -5.99 -13.07 10.68
C GLN A 67 -4.95 -14.01 11.27
N VAL A 68 -3.66 -13.70 11.12
CA VAL A 68 -2.58 -14.46 11.75
C VAL A 68 -2.71 -14.43 13.28
N ARG A 69 -2.94 -13.26 13.89
CA ARG A 69 -3.14 -13.14 15.34
C ARG A 69 -4.30 -13.99 15.84
N GLN A 70 -5.42 -13.98 15.12
CA GLN A 70 -6.57 -14.81 15.43
C GLN A 70 -6.22 -16.30 15.27
N GLY A 71 -5.50 -16.67 14.21
CA GLY A 71 -5.02 -18.02 13.98
C GLY A 71 -4.09 -18.51 15.10
N ILE A 72 -3.18 -17.65 15.57
CA ILE A 72 -2.32 -17.94 16.73
C ILE A 72 -3.18 -18.17 17.97
N SER A 73 -4.12 -17.26 18.26
CA SER A 73 -5.02 -17.41 19.42
C SER A 73 -5.86 -18.68 19.39
N ILE A 74 -6.21 -19.19 18.21
CA ILE A 74 -6.95 -20.45 18.04
C ILE A 74 -6.01 -21.65 18.20
N ALA A 75 -4.77 -21.54 17.74
CA ALA A 75 -3.75 -22.58 17.87
C ALA A 75 -3.14 -22.65 19.27
N THR A 76 -3.26 -21.59 20.07
CA THR A 76 -2.83 -21.56 21.47
C THR A 76 -3.64 -22.56 22.28
N ASP A 77 -2.94 -23.41 23.04
CA ASP A 77 -3.58 -24.30 24.01
C ASP A 77 -4.20 -23.46 25.16
N PRO A 78 -5.54 -23.49 25.36
CA PRO A 78 -6.20 -22.67 26.37
C PRO A 78 -5.89 -23.11 27.82
N VAL A 79 -5.36 -24.31 28.03
CA VAL A 79 -5.06 -24.87 29.36
C VAL A 79 -3.63 -24.55 29.76
N GLU A 80 -2.68 -24.83 28.87
CA GLU A 80 -1.23 -24.67 29.13
C GLU A 80 -0.68 -23.32 28.63
N ASN A 81 -1.50 -22.47 27.99
CA ASN A 81 -1.10 -21.22 27.32
C ASN A 81 0.12 -21.38 26.41
N THR A 82 0.24 -22.56 25.79
CA THR A 82 1.35 -22.88 24.90
C THR A 82 1.04 -22.32 23.51
N PHE A 83 1.84 -21.35 23.08
CA PHE A 83 1.75 -20.77 21.74
C PHE A 83 2.34 -21.72 20.69
N PRO A 84 1.88 -21.63 19.43
CA PRO A 84 2.47 -22.40 18.33
C PRO A 84 3.96 -22.08 18.17
N GLN A 85 4.77 -23.07 17.80
CA GLN A 85 6.22 -22.85 17.66
C GLN A 85 6.55 -22.05 16.39
N THR A 86 5.71 -22.18 15.37
CA THR A 86 5.85 -21.42 14.12
C THR A 86 4.52 -20.84 13.66
N ILE A 87 4.61 -19.77 12.85
CA ILE A 87 3.44 -19.11 12.27
C ILE A 87 2.67 -20.04 11.30
N GLU A 88 3.35 -20.99 10.68
CA GLU A 88 2.78 -21.94 9.71
C GLU A 88 1.80 -22.92 10.35
N GLU A 89 1.90 -23.15 11.66
CA GLU A 89 0.98 -24.00 12.41
C GLU A 89 -0.46 -23.47 12.39
N THR A 90 -0.64 -22.18 12.12
CA THR A 90 -1.97 -21.56 11.91
C THR A 90 -2.66 -21.99 10.62
N ARG A 91 -1.93 -22.59 9.67
CA ARG A 91 -2.44 -23.12 8.37
C ARG A 91 -3.25 -22.14 7.52
N LEU A 92 -3.02 -20.83 7.66
CA LEU A 92 -3.67 -19.78 6.87
C LEU A 92 -3.18 -19.73 5.42
N GLY A 93 -1.91 -20.11 5.20
CA GLY A 93 -1.26 -20.15 3.88
C GLY A 93 -0.21 -19.06 3.69
N THR A 94 0.73 -19.29 2.77
CA THR A 94 1.96 -18.49 2.61
C THR A 94 1.73 -17.02 2.27
N GLN A 95 0.62 -16.70 1.60
CA GLN A 95 0.21 -15.34 1.27
C GLN A 95 -0.17 -14.48 2.49
N PHE A 96 -0.51 -15.11 3.62
CA PHE A 96 -0.85 -14.42 4.86
C PHE A 96 0.35 -14.22 5.80
N TYR A 97 1.47 -14.92 5.54
CA TYR A 97 2.68 -14.86 6.36
C TYR A 97 3.69 -13.81 5.89
N SER A 98 3.34 -13.01 4.89
CA SER A 98 4.22 -11.98 4.33
C SER A 98 3.51 -10.66 4.10
N CYS A 99 4.28 -9.58 4.16
CA CYS A 99 3.79 -8.24 3.89
C CYS A 99 3.47 -8.07 2.39
N PRO A 100 2.28 -7.63 1.98
CA PRO A 100 1.95 -7.41 0.56
C PRO A 100 2.71 -6.22 -0.07
N VAL A 101 3.30 -5.35 0.75
CA VAL A 101 4.05 -4.16 0.30
C VAL A 101 5.54 -4.46 0.16
N GLY A 102 6.16 -5.00 1.21
CA GLY A 102 7.59 -5.32 1.27
C GLY A 102 7.94 -6.72 0.75
N LYS A 103 6.98 -7.65 0.76
CA LYS A 103 7.15 -9.11 0.58
C LYS A 103 8.03 -9.78 1.63
N GLU A 104 8.35 -9.06 2.70
CA GLU A 104 9.10 -9.58 3.84
C GLU A 104 8.18 -10.48 4.68
N PRO A 105 8.70 -11.61 5.20
CA PRO A 105 7.93 -12.46 6.11
C PRO A 105 7.63 -11.72 7.41
N TYR A 106 6.50 -12.03 8.05
CA TYR A 106 6.20 -11.48 9.37
C TYR A 106 7.10 -12.08 10.44
N GLU A 107 7.48 -11.26 11.40
CA GLU A 107 8.26 -11.68 12.56
C GLU A 107 7.31 -12.23 13.61
N TYR A 108 7.48 -13.50 13.95
CA TYR A 108 6.70 -14.19 14.98
C TYR A 108 7.59 -14.54 16.17
N ASP A 109 7.11 -14.25 17.38
CA ASP A 109 7.75 -14.65 18.63
C ASP A 109 6.96 -15.78 19.30
N PRO A 110 7.49 -17.02 19.33
CA PRO A 110 6.81 -18.17 19.93
C PRO A 110 6.71 -18.08 21.46
N THR A 111 7.48 -17.20 22.11
CA THR A 111 7.45 -17.03 23.57
C THR A 111 6.25 -16.19 24.00
N THR A 112 5.89 -15.21 23.18
CA THR A 112 4.83 -14.24 23.47
C THR A 112 3.58 -14.44 22.62
N GLY A 113 3.64 -15.26 21.57
CA GLY A 113 2.58 -15.43 20.58
C GLY A 113 2.34 -14.17 19.74
N THR A 114 3.29 -13.22 19.74
CA THR A 114 3.12 -11.94 19.03
C THR A 114 3.64 -12.03 17.60
N VAL A 115 2.94 -11.38 16.68
CA VAL A 115 3.35 -11.24 15.28
C VAL A 115 3.42 -9.76 14.89
N LYS A 116 4.49 -9.39 14.20
CA LYS A 116 4.78 -8.03 13.75
C LYS A 116 5.23 -8.01 12.29
N CYS A 117 4.97 -6.90 11.63
CA CYS A 117 5.44 -6.64 10.28
C CYS A 117 6.75 -5.83 10.34
N PRO A 118 7.88 -6.32 9.77
CA PRO A 118 9.16 -5.60 9.77
C PRO A 118 9.19 -4.43 8.76
N HIS A 119 8.18 -4.34 7.88
CA HIS A 119 8.15 -3.34 6.82
C HIS A 119 8.11 -1.91 7.40
N LYS A 120 8.95 -1.02 6.84
CA LYS A 120 9.05 0.37 7.30
C LYS A 120 7.71 1.09 7.25
N GLY A 121 7.28 1.62 8.40
CA GLY A 121 5.98 2.28 8.58
C GLY A 121 4.85 1.35 9.03
N HIS A 122 5.07 0.03 9.06
CA HIS A 122 4.08 -0.97 9.54
C HIS A 122 4.46 -1.56 10.91
N GLU A 123 5.50 -1.00 11.55
CA GLU A 123 6.04 -1.47 12.85
C GLU A 123 5.01 -1.45 13.99
N LYS A 124 3.94 -0.65 13.85
CA LYS A 124 2.88 -0.48 14.86
C LYS A 124 1.60 -1.26 14.56
N TYR A 125 1.52 -1.91 13.40
CA TYR A 125 0.31 -2.63 12.99
C TYR A 125 0.14 -3.89 13.80
#